data_AF-A0A2S8FML4-F1
#
_entry.id   AF-A0A2S8FML4-F1
#
_cell.length_a   1.000
_cell.length_b   1.000
_cell.length_c   1.000
_cell.angle_alpha   90.00
_cell.angle_beta   90.00
_cell.angle_gamma   90.00
#
_symmetry.space_group_name_H-M   'P 1'
#
loop_
_entity.id
_entity.type
_entity.pdbx_description
1 polymer ?
#
loop_
_entity_poly.entity_id
_entity_poly.type
_entity_poly.pdbx_seq_one_letter_code
_entity_poly.pdbx_strand_id
1 'polypeptide(L)'
;MNFLYWIGLLLTLIAGVLIGLVLYYFVGQEGVFKFISVAIAGGFGGMIHGLIEDGGSGKLRMPRSEITTDNDTVADLGIIGEWLVGMMGAIVSILVIAVFLGSDPFTDPNSPVSVFRLIAFGALAGFAARQFLPNLAKKFSDQLNEEFKTHTNAAEKKIKDTAATSTARQEALVEQTRIATRSQENVAAFLAQGEFNLETLEPLVQQFTAITHQSHPEYRERVRAMMNVADQMAELTPPTPAVKQVIAQHITSAQQKAWLLPLSTIIASKPEEGDAICLLDAYDRALSDAAVRDVSKFILYRILLAIMALSDAFLLSDEQKPRAQQIAQACQLIDDKSLAKRAEVVLEMLK
;
A
#
# COMPACT_ATOMS: atom_id res chain seq x y z
N MET A 1 -1.53 13.25 42.09
CA MET A 1 -2.92 13.72 41.95
C MET A 1 -3.06 15.24 41.95
N ASN A 2 -2.35 16.02 42.78
CA ASN A 2 -2.46 17.49 42.77
C ASN A 2 -1.69 18.21 41.64
N PHE A 3 -0.60 17.63 41.12
CA PHE A 3 0.32 18.36 40.23
C PHE A 3 -0.26 18.69 38.83
N LEU A 4 -0.89 17.72 38.16
CA LEU A 4 -1.54 17.93 36.86
C LEU A 4 -2.76 18.85 36.95
N TYR A 5 -3.48 18.83 38.08
CA TYR A 5 -4.57 19.76 38.39
C TYR A 5 -4.08 21.20 38.48
N TRP A 6 -3.00 21.44 39.23
CA TRP A 6 -2.39 22.78 39.33
C TRP A 6 -1.81 23.23 38.00
N ILE A 7 -1.24 22.33 37.19
CA ILE A 7 -0.75 22.66 35.84
C ILE A 7 -1.91 23.05 34.91
N GLY A 8 -3.00 22.30 34.89
CA GLY A 8 -4.17 22.62 34.06
C GLY A 8 -4.78 23.98 34.44
N LEU A 9 -4.93 24.24 35.74
CA LEU A 9 -5.43 25.52 36.25
C LEU A 9 -4.46 26.67 35.94
N LEU A 10 -3.16 26.43 36.09
CA LEU A 10 -2.11 27.39 35.75
C LEU A 10 -2.09 27.70 34.25
N LEU A 11 -2.15 26.69 33.38
CA LEU A 11 -2.15 26.86 31.93
C LEU A 11 -3.39 27.60 31.45
N THR A 12 -4.54 27.31 32.04
CA THR A 12 -5.80 28.00 31.72
C THR A 12 -5.76 29.47 32.16
N LEU A 13 -5.21 29.73 33.35
CA LEU A 13 -5.02 31.08 33.86
C LEU A 13 -3.99 31.87 33.02
N ILE A 14 -2.90 31.23 32.61
CA ILE A 14 -1.89 31.78 31.69
C ILE A 14 -2.50 32.07 30.33
N ALA A 15 -3.28 31.14 29.75
CA ALA A 15 -3.95 31.34 28.47
C ALA A 15 -4.97 32.50 28.55
N GLY A 16 -5.76 32.56 29.63
CA GLY A 16 -6.69 33.67 29.88
C GLY A 16 -5.98 35.02 30.03
N VAL A 17 -4.83 35.05 30.73
CA VAL A 17 -4.00 36.26 30.88
C VAL A 17 -3.34 36.65 29.55
N LEU A 18 -2.84 35.70 28.76
CA LEU A 18 -2.24 35.96 27.45
C LEU A 18 -3.28 36.49 26.46
N ILE A 19 -4.46 35.88 26.40
CA ILE A 19 -5.58 36.37 25.58
C ILE A 19 -6.00 37.76 26.07
N GLY A 20 -6.10 37.98 27.38
CA GLY A 20 -6.41 39.29 27.97
C GLY A 20 -5.36 40.36 27.66
N LEU A 21 -4.07 40.01 27.66
CA LEU A 21 -2.96 40.90 27.31
C LEU A 21 -2.94 41.25 25.82
N VAL A 22 -3.16 40.26 24.95
CA VAL A 22 -3.30 40.48 23.51
C VAL A 22 -4.48 41.42 23.24
N LEU A 23 -5.62 41.19 23.88
CA LEU A 23 -6.80 42.05 23.73
C LEU A 23 -6.59 43.43 24.34
N TYR A 24 -5.88 43.55 25.47
CA TYR A 24 -5.53 44.85 26.06
C TYR A 24 -4.66 45.69 25.12
N TYR A 25 -3.73 45.03 24.42
CA TYR A 25 -2.87 45.69 23.44
C TYR A 25 -3.63 46.20 22.20
N PHE A 26 -4.68 45.49 21.76
CA PHE A 26 -5.42 45.84 20.54
C PHE A 26 -6.71 46.66 20.75
N VAL A 27 -7.36 46.55 21.91
CA VAL A 27 -8.76 46.97 22.11
C VAL A 27 -8.89 48.10 23.16
N GLY A 28 -7.82 48.40 23.91
CA GLY A 28 -7.86 49.41 24.98
C GLY A 28 -8.66 48.96 26.22
N GLN A 29 -8.61 49.76 27.29
CA GLN A 29 -9.09 49.35 28.62
C GLN A 29 -10.61 49.07 28.69
N GLU A 30 -11.42 49.80 27.92
CA GLU A 30 -12.88 49.65 27.93
C GLU A 30 -13.37 48.41 27.18
N GLY A 31 -12.72 48.04 26.07
CA GLY A 31 -13.12 46.87 25.29
C GLY A 31 -12.71 45.54 25.94
N VAL A 32 -11.60 45.53 26.69
CA VAL A 32 -11.19 44.36 27.50
C VAL A 32 -12.25 44.02 28.54
N PHE A 33 -12.83 45.01 29.23
CA PHE A 33 -13.86 44.77 30.23
C PHE A 33 -15.12 44.13 29.61
N LYS A 34 -15.53 44.62 28.44
CA LYS A 34 -16.68 44.06 27.70
C LYS A 34 -16.39 42.63 27.25
N PHE A 35 -15.20 42.37 26.70
CA PHE A 35 -14.79 41.02 26.27
C PHE A 35 -14.77 40.02 27.44
N ILE A 36 -14.16 40.40 28.57
CA ILE A 36 -14.12 39.56 29.77
C ILE A 36 -15.53 39.27 30.27
N SER A 37 -16.42 40.27 30.26
CA SER A 37 -17.82 40.10 30.67
C SER A 37 -18.56 39.09 29.81
N VAL A 38 -18.33 39.09 28.49
CA VAL A 38 -18.97 38.12 27.58
C VAL A 38 -18.36 36.72 27.73
N ALA A 39 -17.04 36.61 27.90
CA ALA A 39 -16.38 35.33 28.14
C ALA A 39 -16.90 34.70 29.45
N ILE A 40 -16.95 35.47 30.55
CA ILE A 40 -17.50 35.03 31.83
C ILE A 40 -18.96 34.58 31.68
N ALA A 41 -19.78 35.34 30.96
CA ALA A 41 -21.17 34.98 30.69
C ALA A 41 -21.30 33.69 29.88
N GLY A 42 -20.42 33.49 28.90
CA GLY A 42 -20.29 32.23 28.15
C GLY A 42 -19.97 31.05 29.05
N GLY A 43 -19.05 31.24 29.99
CA GLY A 43 -18.74 30.22 30.98
C GLY A 43 -19.95 29.87 31.85
N PHE A 44 -20.72 30.87 32.32
CA PHE A 44 -21.96 30.62 33.06
C PHE A 44 -23.00 29.89 32.21
N GLY A 45 -23.12 30.19 30.92
CA GLY A 45 -23.96 29.45 29.98
C GLY A 45 -23.55 27.97 29.87
N GLY A 46 -22.25 27.70 29.82
CA GLY A 46 -21.69 26.35 29.83
C GLY A 46 -21.98 25.58 31.12
N MET A 47 -21.87 26.24 32.29
CA MET A 47 -22.24 25.65 33.59
C MET A 47 -23.74 25.34 33.68
N ILE A 48 -24.60 26.29 33.25
CA ILE A 48 -26.07 26.11 33.29
C ILE A 48 -26.47 24.91 32.42
N HIS A 49 -25.85 24.73 31.25
CA HIS A 49 -26.11 23.56 30.42
C HIS A 49 -25.78 22.25 31.14
N GLY A 50 -24.66 22.18 31.86
CA GLY A 50 -24.29 20.96 32.60
C GLY A 50 -25.19 20.64 33.76
N LEU A 51 -25.65 21.68 34.45
CA LEU A 51 -26.66 21.54 35.50
C LEU A 51 -27.99 20.99 34.98
N ILE A 52 -28.33 21.26 33.72
CA ILE A 52 -29.57 20.80 33.06
C ILE A 52 -29.43 19.39 32.49
N GLU A 53 -28.32 19.10 31.79
CA GLU A 53 -28.13 17.90 30.98
C GLU A 53 -27.90 16.62 31.82
N ASP A 54 -27.34 16.74 33.04
CA ASP A 54 -27.13 15.61 33.95
C ASP A 54 -28.40 15.17 34.71
N GLY A 55 -29.46 14.89 33.96
CA GLY A 55 -30.70 14.30 34.46
C GLY A 55 -31.49 15.21 35.41
N GLY A 56 -31.29 16.53 35.34
CA GLY A 56 -32.01 17.50 36.17
C GLY A 56 -31.65 17.47 37.66
N SER A 57 -30.51 16.87 38.03
CA SER A 57 -30.10 16.77 39.44
C SER A 57 -29.67 18.11 40.05
N GLY A 58 -29.36 19.12 39.24
CA GLY A 58 -28.97 20.46 39.69
C GLY A 58 -27.71 20.50 40.56
N LYS A 59 -26.92 19.42 40.58
CA LYS A 59 -25.73 19.29 41.43
C LYS A 59 -24.48 19.77 40.69
N LEU A 60 -23.73 20.65 41.32
CA LEU A 60 -22.42 21.10 40.84
C LEU A 60 -21.46 19.91 40.82
N ARG A 61 -21.02 19.48 39.62
CA ARG A 61 -20.05 18.39 39.47
C ARG A 61 -18.66 18.87 39.85
N MET A 62 -18.12 18.31 40.92
CA MET A 62 -16.71 18.50 41.24
C MET A 62 -15.84 17.69 40.27
N PRO A 63 -14.65 18.19 39.89
CA PRO A 63 -13.72 17.45 39.04
C PRO A 63 -13.42 16.06 39.64
N ARG A 64 -13.49 15.01 38.82
CA ARG A 64 -13.21 13.63 39.21
C ARG A 64 -12.33 12.97 38.16
N SER A 65 -11.44 12.09 38.60
CA SER A 65 -10.76 11.17 37.69
C SER A 65 -11.66 9.95 37.51
N GLU A 66 -12.15 9.70 36.31
CA GLU A 66 -12.81 8.44 35.98
C GLU A 66 -11.80 7.53 35.26
N ILE A 67 -11.72 6.29 35.75
CA ILE A 67 -10.99 5.21 35.06
C ILE A 67 -12.01 4.59 34.13
N THR A 68 -11.83 4.75 32.81
CA THR A 68 -12.68 4.07 31.83
C THR A 68 -12.28 2.60 31.72
N THR A 69 -13.18 1.78 31.19
CA THR A 69 -13.02 0.32 31.05
C THR A 69 -11.79 -0.14 30.25
N ASP A 70 -11.12 0.77 29.52
CA ASP A 70 -9.95 0.49 28.69
C ASP A 70 -8.61 1.00 29.28
N ASN A 71 -8.54 1.24 30.59
CA ASN A 71 -7.35 1.80 31.29
C ASN A 71 -6.93 3.22 30.87
N ASP A 72 -7.76 3.94 30.12
CA ASP A 72 -7.56 5.37 29.89
C ASP A 72 -8.11 6.18 31.07
N THR A 73 -7.27 7.05 31.62
CA THR A 73 -7.68 8.00 32.65
C THR A 73 -8.22 9.25 31.98
N VAL A 74 -9.54 9.37 31.91
CA VAL A 74 -10.18 10.59 31.41
C VAL A 74 -10.45 11.49 32.61
N ALA A 75 -9.83 12.67 32.62
CA ALA A 75 -10.07 13.68 33.64
C ALA A 75 -11.41 14.37 33.35
N ASP A 76 -12.45 14.03 34.12
CA ASP A 76 -13.67 14.82 34.16
C ASP A 76 -13.39 16.09 34.96
N LEU A 77 -13.28 17.22 34.27
CA LEU A 77 -13.03 18.52 34.88
C LEU A 77 -14.27 19.08 35.60
N GLY A 78 -15.41 18.39 35.57
CA GLY A 78 -16.66 18.81 36.18
C GLY A 78 -17.03 20.23 35.79
N ILE A 79 -17.62 20.98 36.71
CA ILE A 79 -18.09 22.36 36.49
C ILE A 79 -17.02 23.32 35.95
N ILE A 80 -15.74 23.06 36.25
CA ILE A 80 -14.64 23.88 35.75
C ILE A 80 -14.47 23.64 34.25
N GLY A 81 -14.51 22.38 33.80
CA GLY A 81 -14.49 22.05 32.37
C GLY A 81 -15.70 22.64 31.64
N GLU A 82 -16.86 22.58 32.25
CA GLU A 82 -18.12 23.12 31.70
C GLU A 82 -18.06 24.64 31.52
N TRP A 83 -17.50 25.34 32.50
CA TRP A 83 -17.27 26.77 32.43
C TRP A 83 -16.26 27.12 31.33
N LEU A 84 -15.14 26.39 31.23
CA LEU A 84 -14.12 26.66 30.22
C LEU A 84 -14.61 26.42 28.79
N VAL A 85 -15.36 25.33 28.56
CA VAL A 85 -15.97 25.06 27.26
C VAL A 85 -16.97 26.16 26.90
N GLY A 86 -17.78 26.61 27.87
CA GLY A 86 -18.71 27.73 27.67
C GLY A 86 -18.00 29.04 27.34
N MET A 87 -16.91 29.36 28.03
CA MET A 87 -16.09 30.54 27.73
C MET A 87 -15.50 30.47 26.33
N MET A 88 -14.89 29.34 25.94
CA MET A 88 -14.33 29.17 24.60
C MET A 88 -15.39 29.29 23.51
N GLY A 89 -16.56 28.69 23.72
CA GLY A 89 -17.69 28.80 22.79
C GLY A 89 -18.13 30.25 22.57
N ALA A 90 -18.22 31.04 23.64
CA ALA A 90 -18.53 32.46 23.56
C ALA A 90 -17.44 33.26 22.82
N ILE A 91 -16.16 33.02 23.14
CA ILE A 91 -15.02 33.70 22.51
C ILE A 91 -14.98 33.44 21.00
N VAL A 92 -15.10 32.17 20.58
CA VAL A 92 -15.10 31.80 19.15
C VAL A 92 -16.29 32.43 18.42
N SER A 93 -17.47 32.43 19.04
CA SER A 93 -18.68 32.97 18.42
C SER A 93 -18.61 34.50 18.25
N ILE A 94 -18.00 35.20 19.21
CA ILE A 94 -17.73 36.64 19.12
C ILE A 94 -16.74 36.95 18.00
N LEU A 95 -15.67 36.17 17.87
CA LEU A 95 -14.69 36.36 16.80
C LEU A 95 -15.33 36.19 15.42
N VAL A 96 -16.19 35.18 15.26
CA VAL A 96 -16.95 34.98 14.02
C VAL A 96 -17.87 36.19 13.75
N ILE A 97 -18.58 36.70 14.76
CA ILE A 97 -19.43 37.88 14.61
C ILE A 97 -18.63 39.13 14.23
N ALA A 98 -17.48 39.37 14.87
CA ALA A 98 -16.62 40.51 14.57
C ALA A 98 -16.10 40.46 13.12
N VAL A 99 -15.73 39.27 12.65
CA VAL A 99 -15.31 39.04 11.25
C VAL A 99 -16.46 39.27 10.27
N PHE A 100 -17.66 38.78 10.58
CA PHE A 100 -18.83 38.92 9.69
C PHE A 100 -19.43 40.33 9.66
N LEU A 101 -19.42 41.05 10.79
CA LEU A 101 -19.93 42.41 10.88
C LEU A 101 -18.93 43.45 10.36
N GLY A 102 -17.65 43.09 10.18
CA GLY A 102 -16.61 44.00 9.70
C GLY A 102 -16.33 45.19 10.62
N SER A 103 -16.84 45.16 11.85
CA SER A 103 -16.74 46.20 12.86
C SER A 103 -16.41 45.59 14.21
N ASP A 104 -15.56 46.23 15.02
CA ASP A 104 -15.27 45.79 16.38
C ASP A 104 -16.41 46.17 17.34
N PRO A 105 -17.21 45.20 17.84
CA PRO A 105 -18.35 45.48 18.69
C PRO A 105 -17.96 45.93 20.11
N PHE A 106 -16.67 45.88 20.47
CA PHE A 106 -16.18 46.23 21.81
C PHE A 106 -15.69 47.67 21.90
N THR A 107 -15.12 48.20 20.83
CA THR A 107 -14.50 49.54 20.81
C THR A 107 -15.29 50.57 20.02
N ASP A 108 -16.14 50.17 19.07
CA ASP A 108 -16.90 51.13 18.27
C ASP A 108 -18.03 51.77 19.09
N PRO A 109 -17.99 53.09 19.37
CA PRO A 109 -19.05 53.79 20.08
C PRO A 109 -20.36 53.87 19.28
N ASN A 110 -20.32 53.64 17.96
CA ASN A 110 -21.48 53.59 17.08
C ASN A 110 -21.97 52.16 16.80
N SER A 111 -21.42 51.16 17.50
CA SER A 111 -21.86 49.77 17.36
C SER A 111 -23.36 49.65 17.63
N PRO A 112 -24.16 49.07 16.71
CA PRO A 112 -25.59 48.85 16.90
C PRO A 112 -25.88 47.77 17.96
N VAL A 113 -24.84 47.14 18.51
CA VAL A 113 -24.95 46.02 19.46
C VAL A 113 -24.64 46.50 20.87
N SER A 114 -25.64 46.47 21.75
CA SER A 114 -25.45 46.79 23.16
C SER A 114 -24.64 45.70 23.89
N VAL A 115 -23.89 46.10 24.91
CA VAL A 115 -23.08 45.19 25.75
C VAL A 115 -23.94 44.07 26.36
N PHE A 116 -25.17 44.37 26.77
CA PHE A 116 -26.12 43.37 27.28
C PHE A 116 -26.49 42.30 26.24
N ARG A 117 -26.60 42.67 24.96
CA ARG A 117 -26.85 41.71 23.87
C ARG A 117 -25.63 40.83 23.63
N LEU A 118 -24.41 41.38 23.70
CA LEU A 118 -23.19 40.60 23.61
C LEU A 118 -23.06 39.60 24.76
N ILE A 119 -23.38 40.01 25.99
CA ILE A 119 -23.37 39.14 27.18
C ILE A 119 -24.40 38.01 27.05
N ALA A 120 -25.63 38.33 26.65
CA ALA A 120 -26.69 37.33 26.44
C ALA A 120 -26.32 36.35 25.31
N PHE A 121 -25.72 36.86 24.23
CA PHE A 121 -25.20 36.04 23.15
C PHE A 121 -24.06 35.13 23.60
N GLY A 122 -23.12 35.64 24.40
CA GLY A 122 -22.04 34.85 24.99
C GLY A 122 -22.58 33.68 25.80
N ALA A 123 -23.56 33.92 26.68
CA ALA A 123 -24.21 32.85 27.45
C ALA A 123 -24.88 31.80 26.55
N LEU A 124 -25.57 32.23 25.48
CA LEU A 124 -26.24 31.34 24.54
C LEU A 124 -25.24 30.55 23.68
N ALA A 125 -24.16 31.19 23.24
CA ALA A 125 -23.07 30.55 22.50
C ALA A 125 -22.32 29.54 23.38
N GLY A 126 -22.08 29.85 24.65
CA GLY A 126 -21.49 28.92 25.61
C GLY A 126 -22.39 27.71 25.88
N PHE A 127 -23.71 27.91 25.96
CA PHE A 127 -24.70 26.84 26.06
C PHE A 127 -24.69 25.96 24.79
N ALA A 128 -24.74 26.57 23.60
CA ALA A 128 -24.79 25.85 22.32
C ALA A 128 -23.48 25.09 22.01
N ALA A 129 -22.32 25.66 22.34
CA ALA A 129 -21.02 25.02 22.13
C ALA A 129 -20.96 23.65 22.81
N ARG A 130 -21.53 23.51 24.00
CA ARG A 130 -21.58 22.23 24.70
C ARG A 130 -22.49 21.19 24.03
N GLN A 131 -23.61 21.64 23.45
CA GLN A 131 -24.53 20.75 22.72
C GLN A 131 -23.94 20.24 21.39
N PHE A 132 -23.18 21.09 20.69
CA PHE A 132 -22.72 20.79 19.32
C PHE A 132 -21.29 20.24 19.24
N LEU A 133 -20.38 20.65 20.12
CA LEU A 133 -18.96 20.23 20.05
C LEU A 133 -18.75 18.71 20.19
N PRO A 134 -19.42 17.98 21.11
CA PRO A 134 -19.24 16.53 21.23
C PRO A 134 -19.69 15.78 19.96
N ASN A 135 -20.79 16.24 19.35
CA ASN A 135 -21.34 15.63 18.14
C ASN A 135 -20.47 15.89 16.90
N LEU A 136 -19.85 17.07 16.80
CA LEU A 136 -18.89 17.39 15.75
C LEU A 136 -17.57 16.62 15.93
N ALA A 137 -17.03 16.58 17.16
CA ALA A 137 -15.81 15.85 17.46
C ALA A 137 -15.94 14.36 17.13
N LYS A 138 -17.08 13.74 17.47
CA LYS A 138 -17.37 12.35 17.12
C LYS A 138 -17.40 12.12 15.62
N LYS A 139 -18.12 12.95 14.85
CA LYS A 139 -18.21 12.83 13.39
C LYS A 139 -16.84 12.99 12.70
N PHE A 140 -16.02 13.94 13.14
CA PHE A 140 -14.68 14.13 12.60
C PHE A 140 -13.74 12.97 12.96
N SER A 141 -13.83 12.44 14.20
CA SER A 141 -13.05 11.29 14.63
C SER A 141 -13.41 10.02 13.85
N ASP A 142 -14.71 9.79 13.60
CA ASP A 142 -15.18 8.64 12.84
C ASP A 142 -14.72 8.72 11.37
N GLN A 143 -14.80 9.91 10.75
CA GLN A 143 -14.31 10.14 9.38
C GLN A 143 -12.79 9.93 9.25
N LEU A 144 -12.01 10.47 10.20
CA LEU A 144 -10.56 10.29 10.21
C LEU A 144 -10.18 8.81 10.41
N ASN A 145 -10.83 8.10 11.32
CA ASN A 145 -10.56 6.68 11.55
C ASN A 145 -10.87 5.82 10.31
N GLU A 146 -11.94 6.14 9.56
CA GLU A 146 -12.31 5.44 8.34
C GLU A 146 -11.30 5.67 7.20
N GLU A 147 -10.83 6.92 7.03
CA GLU A 147 -9.76 7.23 6.08
C GLU A 147 -8.42 6.55 6.45
N PHE A 148 -8.02 6.61 7.73
CA PHE A 148 -6.79 5.97 8.21
C PHE A 148 -6.82 4.46 8.01
N LYS A 149 -7.95 3.80 8.28
CA LYS A 149 -8.11 2.35 8.08
C LYS A 149 -8.03 1.96 6.59
N THR A 150 -8.55 2.81 5.71
CA THR A 150 -8.51 2.57 4.26
C THR A 150 -7.08 2.71 3.71
N HIS A 151 -6.34 3.73 4.15
CA HIS A 151 -4.95 3.94 3.75
C HIS A 151 -3.98 2.90 4.32
N THR A 152 -4.16 2.49 5.58
CA THR A 152 -3.33 1.46 6.21
C THR A 152 -3.56 0.08 5.58
N ASN A 153 -4.81 -0.31 5.30
CA ASN A 153 -5.10 -1.56 4.59
C ASN A 153 -4.53 -1.59 3.17
N ALA A 154 -4.61 -0.47 2.44
CA ALA A 154 -4.05 -0.37 1.10
C ALA A 154 -2.51 -0.43 1.09
N ALA A 155 -1.86 0.21 2.08
CA ALA A 155 -0.41 0.15 2.25
C ALA A 155 0.06 -1.24 2.68
N GLU A 156 -0.63 -1.89 3.63
CA GLU A 156 -0.31 -3.24 4.07
C GLU A 156 -0.48 -4.26 2.95
N LYS A 157 -1.53 -4.12 2.13
CA LYS A 157 -1.72 -4.93 0.93
C LYS A 157 -0.57 -4.73 -0.06
N LYS A 158 -0.20 -3.48 -0.38
CA LYS A 158 0.94 -3.18 -1.26
C LYS A 158 2.25 -3.77 -0.73
N ILE A 159 2.52 -3.66 0.58
CA ILE A 159 3.73 -4.23 1.18
C ILE A 159 3.73 -5.75 1.09
N LYS A 160 2.58 -6.41 1.34
CA LYS A 160 2.43 -7.86 1.17
C LYS A 160 2.63 -8.31 -0.27
N ASP A 161 2.05 -7.58 -1.22
CA ASP A 161 2.19 -7.85 -2.65
C ASP A 161 3.65 -7.65 -3.10
N THR A 162 4.30 -6.55 -2.71
CA THR A 162 5.73 -6.31 -2.98
C THR A 162 6.63 -7.35 -2.32
N ALA A 163 6.35 -7.76 -1.08
CA ALA A 163 7.11 -8.80 -0.40
C ALA A 163 6.98 -10.16 -1.12
N ALA A 164 5.76 -10.51 -1.57
CA ALA A 164 5.51 -11.72 -2.34
C ALA A 164 6.26 -11.70 -3.68
N THR A 165 6.22 -10.58 -4.42
CA THR A 165 6.95 -10.37 -5.67
C THR A 165 8.47 -10.43 -5.46
N SER A 166 8.97 -9.82 -4.38
CA SER A 166 10.40 -9.86 -4.05
C SER A 166 10.88 -11.28 -3.73
N THR A 167 10.05 -12.07 -3.03
CA THR A 167 10.36 -13.47 -2.70
C THR A 167 10.37 -14.32 -3.96
N ALA A 168 9.36 -14.17 -4.82
CA ALA A 168 9.29 -14.87 -6.10
C ALA A 168 10.46 -14.49 -7.03
N ARG A 169 10.93 -13.25 -6.99
CA ARG A 169 12.15 -12.80 -7.67
C ARG A 169 13.42 -13.38 -7.04
N GLN A 170 13.49 -13.54 -5.72
CA GLN A 170 14.65 -14.20 -5.12
C GLN A 170 14.73 -15.68 -5.50
N GLU A 171 13.59 -16.40 -5.44
CA GLU A 171 13.48 -17.78 -5.92
C GLU A 171 13.85 -17.89 -7.41
N ALA A 172 13.54 -16.85 -8.20
CA ALA A 172 13.97 -16.74 -9.58
C ALA A 172 15.46 -16.78 -9.79
N LEU A 173 16.14 -15.89 -9.07
CA LEU A 173 17.56 -15.68 -9.21
C LEU A 173 18.30 -16.92 -8.72
N VAL A 174 17.82 -17.56 -7.64
CA VAL A 174 18.36 -18.83 -7.16
C VAL A 174 18.27 -19.92 -8.24
N GLU A 175 17.11 -20.07 -8.87
CA GLU A 175 16.92 -21.08 -9.92
C GLU A 175 17.74 -20.76 -11.19
N GLN A 176 17.79 -19.50 -11.63
CA GLN A 176 18.64 -19.08 -12.75
C GLN A 176 20.13 -19.34 -12.46
N THR A 177 20.59 -19.00 -11.25
CA THR A 177 21.97 -19.24 -10.82
C THR A 177 22.27 -20.75 -10.81
N ARG A 178 21.35 -21.57 -10.30
CA ARG A 178 21.48 -23.03 -10.30
C ARG A 178 21.66 -23.60 -11.72
N ILE A 179 20.86 -23.13 -12.67
CA ILE A 179 20.96 -23.56 -14.08
C ILE A 179 22.28 -23.06 -14.70
N ALA A 180 22.67 -21.81 -14.44
CA ALA A 180 23.91 -21.23 -14.95
C ALA A 180 25.16 -21.99 -14.48
N THR A 181 25.25 -22.31 -13.17
CA THR A 181 26.40 -23.04 -12.61
C THR A 181 26.54 -24.43 -13.24
N ARG A 182 25.44 -25.19 -13.36
CA ARG A 182 25.48 -26.52 -14.00
C ARG A 182 25.85 -26.46 -15.48
N SER A 183 25.34 -25.45 -16.20
CA SER A 183 25.68 -25.28 -17.61
C SER A 183 27.19 -25.02 -17.78
N GLN A 184 27.78 -24.17 -16.93
CA GLN A 184 29.21 -23.83 -17.00
C GLN A 184 30.15 -25.03 -16.80
N GLU A 185 29.81 -25.95 -15.90
CA GLU A 185 30.62 -27.16 -15.62
C GLU A 185 30.79 -28.05 -16.87
N ASN A 186 29.82 -28.02 -17.79
CA ASN A 186 29.78 -28.91 -18.95
C ASN A 186 30.23 -28.26 -20.27
N VAL A 187 30.31 -26.93 -20.37
CA VAL A 187 30.75 -26.24 -21.60
C VAL A 187 32.16 -26.66 -22.02
N ALA A 188 33.09 -26.81 -21.07
CA ALA A 188 34.47 -27.18 -21.37
C ALA A 188 34.58 -28.62 -21.92
N ALA A 189 33.75 -29.54 -21.43
CA ALA A 189 33.69 -30.91 -21.92
C ALA A 189 33.05 -30.99 -23.32
N PHE A 190 32.03 -30.17 -23.59
CA PHE A 190 31.32 -30.18 -24.86
C PHE A 190 32.11 -29.52 -26.00
N LEU A 191 32.84 -28.43 -25.72
CA LEU A 191 33.74 -27.80 -26.70
C LEU A 191 34.83 -28.76 -27.20
N ALA A 192 35.14 -29.82 -26.44
CA ALA A 192 36.08 -30.86 -26.84
C ALA A 192 35.45 -31.99 -27.69
N GLN A 193 34.11 -32.12 -27.75
CA GLN A 193 33.40 -33.25 -28.36
C GLN A 193 32.87 -33.01 -29.80
N GLY A 194 32.97 -31.78 -30.34
CA GLY A 194 32.61 -31.46 -31.73
C GLY A 194 31.27 -30.72 -31.91
N GLU A 195 30.73 -30.71 -33.14
CA GLU A 195 29.50 -29.99 -33.51
C GLU A 195 28.26 -30.53 -32.77
N PHE A 196 27.40 -29.61 -32.31
CA PHE A 196 26.13 -29.93 -31.69
C PHE A 196 25.17 -30.58 -32.69
N ASN A 197 24.53 -31.69 -32.29
CA ASN A 197 23.52 -32.39 -33.08
C ASN A 197 22.20 -32.47 -32.30
N LEU A 198 21.10 -32.02 -32.92
CA LEU A 198 19.74 -32.08 -32.35
C LEU A 198 19.33 -33.51 -31.98
N GLU A 199 19.81 -34.53 -32.69
CA GLU A 199 19.52 -35.95 -32.40
C GLU A 199 19.92 -36.36 -30.98
N THR A 200 20.87 -35.66 -30.35
CA THR A 200 21.28 -35.92 -28.96
C THR A 200 20.22 -35.49 -27.94
N LEU A 201 19.39 -34.50 -28.28
CA LEU A 201 18.32 -33.98 -27.41
C LEU A 201 16.98 -34.66 -27.67
N GLU A 202 16.77 -35.24 -28.86
CA GLU A 202 15.52 -35.90 -29.25
C GLU A 202 15.02 -36.93 -28.20
N PRO A 203 15.86 -37.82 -27.63
CA PRO A 203 15.40 -38.76 -26.60
C PRO A 203 14.90 -38.07 -25.34
N LEU A 204 15.53 -36.95 -24.95
CA LEU A 204 15.11 -36.16 -23.78
C LEU A 204 13.80 -35.41 -24.07
N VAL A 205 13.63 -34.89 -25.28
CA VAL A 205 12.38 -34.23 -25.71
C VAL A 205 11.23 -35.22 -25.71
N GLN A 206 11.46 -36.45 -26.18
CA GLN A 206 10.47 -37.53 -26.14
C GLN A 206 10.18 -37.96 -24.70
N GLN A 207 11.19 -38.09 -23.85
CA GLN A 207 11.02 -38.40 -22.43
C GLN A 207 10.19 -37.32 -21.72
N PHE A 208 10.49 -36.04 -21.94
CA PHE A 208 9.71 -34.93 -21.40
C PHE A 208 8.25 -35.01 -21.83
N THR A 209 8.02 -35.23 -23.12
CA THR A 209 6.68 -35.36 -23.71
C THR A 209 5.93 -36.53 -23.07
N ALA A 210 6.59 -37.68 -22.88
CA ALA A 210 6.01 -38.83 -22.21
C ALA A 210 5.60 -38.51 -20.75
N ILE A 211 6.46 -37.83 -19.98
CA ILE A 211 6.15 -37.42 -18.60
C ILE A 211 4.93 -36.48 -18.57
N THR A 212 4.81 -35.56 -19.53
CA THR A 212 3.63 -34.65 -19.60
C THR A 212 2.32 -35.40 -19.87
N HIS A 213 2.35 -36.53 -20.57
CA HIS A 213 1.19 -37.36 -20.85
C HIS A 213 0.89 -38.40 -19.74
N GLN A 214 1.82 -38.63 -18.82
CA GLN A 214 1.64 -39.61 -17.75
C GLN A 214 0.73 -39.10 -16.63
N SER A 215 -0.24 -39.92 -16.27
CA SER A 215 -1.04 -39.82 -15.05
C SER A 215 -0.22 -40.28 -13.84
N HIS A 216 0.91 -39.65 -13.54
CA HIS A 216 1.61 -39.94 -12.28
C HIS A 216 0.67 -39.62 -11.11
N PRO A 217 0.66 -40.47 -10.07
CA PRO A 217 -0.22 -40.31 -8.92
C PRO A 217 0.08 -39.03 -8.12
N GLU A 218 1.32 -38.52 -8.17
CA GLU A 218 1.71 -37.30 -7.46
C GLU A 218 2.27 -36.22 -8.41
N TYR A 219 1.61 -35.05 -8.45
CA TYR A 219 2.03 -33.88 -9.24
C TYR A 219 3.48 -33.46 -8.96
N ARG A 220 3.93 -33.58 -7.71
CA ARG A 220 5.28 -33.19 -7.28
C ARG A 220 6.38 -34.05 -7.92
N GLU A 221 6.14 -35.34 -8.08
CA GLU A 221 7.11 -36.25 -8.70
C GLU A 221 7.24 -35.98 -10.20
N ARG A 222 6.13 -35.66 -10.89
CA ARG A 222 6.16 -35.22 -12.29
C ARG A 222 7.01 -34.00 -12.50
N VAL A 223 6.78 -32.96 -11.69
CA VAL A 223 7.54 -31.72 -11.81
C VAL A 223 9.03 -31.99 -11.57
N ARG A 224 9.38 -32.83 -10.58
CA ARG A 224 10.78 -33.23 -10.35
C ARG A 224 11.37 -33.96 -11.55
N ALA A 225 10.64 -34.90 -12.16
CA ALA A 225 11.10 -35.61 -13.35
C ALA A 225 11.28 -34.65 -14.56
N MET A 226 10.34 -33.74 -14.78
CA MET A 226 10.44 -32.69 -15.81
C MET A 226 11.64 -31.76 -15.57
N MET A 227 11.91 -31.38 -14.32
CA MET A 227 13.08 -30.57 -13.97
C MET A 227 14.39 -31.32 -14.26
N ASN A 228 14.47 -32.60 -13.91
CA ASN A 228 15.66 -33.41 -14.20
C ASN A 228 15.93 -33.51 -15.70
N VAL A 229 14.88 -33.72 -16.52
CA VAL A 229 15.03 -33.78 -17.98
C VAL A 229 15.45 -32.42 -18.54
N ALA A 230 14.87 -31.31 -18.06
CA ALA A 230 15.27 -29.97 -18.47
C ALA A 230 16.73 -29.65 -18.11
N ASP A 231 17.18 -30.08 -16.92
CA ASP A 231 18.57 -29.93 -16.48
C ASP A 231 19.51 -30.74 -17.39
N GLN A 232 19.19 -32.00 -17.68
CA GLN A 232 19.97 -32.82 -18.61
C GLN A 232 20.05 -32.22 -20.01
N MET A 233 18.95 -31.64 -20.51
CA MET A 233 18.96 -30.93 -21.79
C MET A 233 19.93 -29.75 -21.76
N ALA A 234 19.94 -28.96 -20.68
CA ALA A 234 20.86 -27.83 -20.55
C ALA A 234 22.32 -28.28 -20.45
N GLU A 235 22.58 -29.41 -19.80
CA GLU A 235 23.91 -30.01 -19.69
C GLU A 235 24.46 -30.49 -21.04
N LEU A 236 23.58 -30.99 -21.91
CA LEU A 236 23.92 -31.48 -23.26
C LEU A 236 23.86 -30.40 -24.34
N THR A 237 23.50 -29.15 -24.01
CA THR A 237 23.31 -28.08 -24.99
C THR A 237 24.33 -26.97 -24.78
N PRO A 238 25.27 -26.75 -25.71
CA PRO A 238 26.19 -25.61 -25.62
C PRO A 238 25.39 -24.30 -25.68
N PRO A 239 25.58 -23.37 -24.73
CA PRO A 239 24.88 -22.10 -24.73
C PRO A 239 25.57 -21.12 -25.70
N THR A 240 25.62 -21.48 -26.98
CA THR A 240 26.17 -20.64 -28.06
C THR A 240 25.05 -20.05 -28.93
N PRO A 241 25.24 -18.88 -29.55
CA PRO A 241 24.23 -18.27 -30.42
C PRO A 241 23.76 -19.22 -31.54
N ALA A 242 24.68 -19.95 -32.17
CA ALA A 242 24.39 -20.87 -33.26
C ALA A 242 23.47 -22.01 -32.82
N VAL A 243 23.71 -22.60 -31.64
CA VAL A 243 22.90 -23.69 -31.10
C VAL A 243 21.49 -23.21 -30.75
N LYS A 244 21.36 -22.06 -30.08
CA LYS A 244 20.07 -21.44 -29.76
C LYS A 244 19.26 -21.21 -31.04
N GLN A 245 19.89 -20.69 -32.09
CA GLN A 245 19.27 -20.45 -33.38
C GLN A 245 18.81 -21.76 -34.06
N VAL A 246 19.63 -22.81 -34.04
CA VAL A 246 19.28 -24.13 -34.60
C VAL A 246 18.05 -24.72 -33.89
N ILE A 247 18.01 -24.67 -32.56
CA ILE A 247 16.86 -25.15 -31.79
C ILE A 247 15.61 -24.32 -32.10
N ALA A 248 15.72 -22.99 -32.15
CA ALA A 248 14.58 -22.14 -32.47
C ALA A 248 14.06 -22.32 -33.90
N GLN A 249 14.92 -22.58 -34.86
CA GLN A 249 14.51 -22.89 -36.24
C GLN A 249 13.79 -24.24 -36.34
N HIS A 250 14.14 -25.19 -35.48
CA HIS A 250 13.46 -26.49 -35.40
C HIS A 250 12.00 -26.36 -34.90
N ILE A 251 11.67 -25.31 -34.15
CA ILE A 251 10.32 -25.07 -33.60
C ILE A 251 9.44 -24.41 -34.65
N THR A 252 8.73 -25.21 -35.45
CA THR A 252 7.86 -24.71 -36.54
C THR A 252 6.38 -24.79 -36.24
N SER A 253 5.98 -25.60 -35.25
CA SER A 253 4.57 -25.82 -34.91
C SER A 253 4.33 -26.20 -33.45
N ALA A 254 3.06 -26.26 -33.06
CA ALA A 254 2.63 -26.67 -31.72
C ALA A 254 3.04 -28.11 -31.34
N GLN A 255 3.22 -29.00 -32.31
CA GLN A 255 3.69 -30.38 -32.05
C GLN A 255 5.13 -30.40 -31.53
N GLN A 256 5.93 -29.38 -31.86
CA GLN A 256 7.33 -29.27 -31.49
C GLN A 256 7.54 -28.39 -30.26
N LYS A 257 6.47 -27.99 -29.56
CA LYS A 257 6.55 -27.09 -28.38
C LYS A 257 7.51 -27.56 -27.29
N ALA A 258 7.75 -28.87 -27.15
CA ALA A 258 8.70 -29.41 -26.18
C ALA A 258 10.14 -28.92 -26.41
N TRP A 259 10.50 -28.54 -27.63
CA TRP A 259 11.80 -27.93 -27.96
C TRP A 259 11.98 -26.51 -27.42
N LEU A 260 10.91 -25.84 -26.98
CA LEU A 260 11.04 -24.58 -26.22
C LEU A 260 11.70 -24.81 -24.86
N LEU A 261 11.66 -26.04 -24.33
CA LEU A 261 12.26 -26.37 -23.04
C LEU A 261 13.79 -26.20 -23.04
N PRO A 262 14.57 -26.87 -23.92
CA PRO A 262 16.01 -26.65 -23.98
C PRO A 262 16.34 -25.20 -24.34
N LEU A 263 15.63 -24.60 -25.31
CA LEU A 263 15.86 -23.22 -25.74
C LEU A 263 15.71 -22.20 -24.60
N SER A 264 14.58 -22.23 -23.89
CA SER A 264 14.36 -21.33 -22.76
C SER A 264 15.33 -21.58 -21.61
N THR A 265 15.72 -22.84 -21.38
CA THR A 265 16.65 -23.17 -20.30
C THR A 265 18.06 -22.64 -20.57
N ILE A 266 18.58 -22.76 -21.80
CA ILE A 266 19.91 -22.25 -22.16
C ILE A 266 19.94 -20.71 -22.25
N ILE A 267 18.83 -20.07 -22.64
CA ILE A 267 18.71 -18.61 -22.62
C ILE A 267 18.65 -18.11 -21.18
N ALA A 268 17.90 -18.79 -20.30
CA ALA A 268 17.82 -18.44 -18.89
C ALA A 268 19.17 -18.59 -18.17
N SER A 269 20.03 -19.52 -18.61
CA SER A 269 21.34 -19.77 -18.02
C SER A 269 22.41 -18.79 -18.50
N LYS A 270 22.40 -18.45 -19.79
CA LYS A 270 23.38 -17.58 -20.43
C LYS A 270 22.70 -16.75 -21.51
N PRO A 271 22.00 -15.67 -21.12
CA PRO A 271 21.35 -14.79 -22.08
C PRO A 271 22.41 -14.08 -22.93
N GLU A 272 22.09 -13.85 -24.20
CA GLU A 272 22.91 -13.10 -25.16
C GLU A 272 22.03 -12.13 -25.98
N GLU A 273 22.66 -11.16 -26.63
CA GLU A 273 21.97 -10.23 -27.52
C GLU A 273 21.33 -10.99 -28.69
N GLY A 274 20.04 -10.72 -28.96
CA GLY A 274 19.26 -11.39 -30.01
C GLY A 274 18.46 -12.61 -29.54
N ASP A 275 18.77 -13.18 -28.36
CA ASP A 275 18.04 -14.34 -27.81
C ASP A 275 16.55 -14.05 -27.58
N ALA A 276 16.19 -12.81 -27.29
CA ALA A 276 14.80 -12.40 -27.13
C ALA A 276 13.98 -12.65 -28.39
N ILE A 277 14.49 -12.32 -29.58
CA ILE A 277 13.79 -12.56 -30.86
C ILE A 277 13.64 -14.06 -31.07
N CYS A 278 14.73 -14.79 -30.88
CA CYS A 278 14.80 -16.25 -31.01
C CYS A 278 13.74 -16.96 -30.16
N LEU A 279 13.64 -16.60 -28.88
CA LEU A 279 12.68 -17.14 -27.94
C LEU A 279 11.23 -16.76 -28.27
N LEU A 280 10.97 -15.48 -28.52
CA LEU A 280 9.61 -14.95 -28.75
C LEU A 280 9.04 -15.48 -30.07
N ASP A 281 9.84 -15.58 -31.13
CA ASP A 281 9.40 -16.14 -32.41
C ASP A 281 9.15 -17.65 -32.34
N ALA A 282 9.96 -18.38 -31.56
CA ALA A 282 9.72 -19.79 -31.29
C ALA A 282 8.43 -19.99 -30.46
N TYR A 283 8.18 -19.10 -29.48
CA TYR A 283 6.95 -19.10 -28.70
C TYR A 283 5.72 -18.92 -29.59
N ASP A 284 5.70 -17.90 -30.46
CA ASP A 284 4.54 -17.60 -31.29
C ASP A 284 4.18 -18.74 -32.25
N ARG A 285 5.20 -19.46 -32.76
CA ARG A 285 5.02 -20.63 -33.62
C ARG A 285 4.44 -21.85 -32.89
N ALA A 286 4.76 -22.03 -31.61
CA ALA A 286 4.43 -23.27 -30.89
C ALA A 286 3.35 -23.11 -29.80
N LEU A 287 3.13 -21.92 -29.26
CA LEU A 287 2.29 -21.67 -28.09
C LEU A 287 1.30 -20.49 -28.27
N SER A 288 1.04 -20.05 -29.51
CA SER A 288 0.04 -19.00 -29.79
C SER A 288 -1.42 -19.42 -29.50
N ASP A 289 -1.74 -20.72 -29.50
CA ASP A 289 -3.04 -21.26 -29.12
C ASP A 289 -3.19 -21.39 -27.59
N ALA A 290 -4.29 -20.87 -27.04
CA ALA A 290 -4.63 -20.95 -25.62
C ALA A 290 -4.74 -22.39 -25.11
N ALA A 291 -5.35 -23.29 -25.88
CA ALA A 291 -5.50 -24.69 -25.47
C ALA A 291 -4.15 -25.39 -25.36
N VAL A 292 -3.20 -25.03 -26.22
CA VAL A 292 -1.83 -25.55 -26.17
C VAL A 292 -1.09 -25.00 -24.95
N ARG A 293 -1.28 -23.72 -24.60
CA ARG A 293 -0.69 -23.11 -23.40
C ARG A 293 -1.14 -23.76 -22.11
N ASP A 294 -2.43 -24.03 -21.97
CA ASP A 294 -3.02 -24.59 -20.73
C ASP A 294 -2.39 -25.92 -20.33
N VAL A 295 -1.98 -26.73 -21.31
CA VAL A 295 -1.31 -28.02 -21.07
C VAL A 295 0.22 -27.94 -21.04
N SER A 296 0.81 -26.75 -21.25
CA SER A 296 2.25 -26.53 -21.39
C SER A 296 2.86 -25.74 -20.23
N LYS A 297 2.26 -25.82 -19.05
CA LYS A 297 2.60 -25.01 -17.85
C LYS A 297 4.10 -24.99 -17.50
N PHE A 298 4.77 -26.15 -17.58
CA PHE A 298 6.19 -26.24 -17.25
C PHE A 298 7.09 -25.57 -18.31
N ILE A 299 6.73 -25.67 -19.59
CA ILE A 299 7.45 -24.97 -20.67
C ILE A 299 7.28 -23.45 -20.49
N LEU A 300 6.06 -23.00 -20.21
CA LEU A 300 5.76 -21.59 -19.93
C LEU A 300 6.54 -21.07 -18.72
N TYR A 301 6.64 -21.87 -17.65
CA TYR A 301 7.46 -21.53 -16.49
C TYR A 301 8.91 -21.26 -16.90
N ARG A 302 9.53 -22.13 -17.72
CA ARG A 302 10.90 -21.96 -18.21
C ARG A 302 11.06 -20.76 -19.15
N ILE A 303 10.07 -20.47 -19.99
CA ILE A 303 10.05 -19.26 -20.82
C ILE A 303 10.05 -18.00 -19.95
N LEU A 304 9.26 -17.96 -18.87
CA LEU A 304 9.26 -16.82 -17.95
C LEU A 304 10.63 -16.67 -17.25
N LEU A 305 11.33 -17.75 -16.91
CA LEU A 305 12.71 -17.68 -16.41
C LEU A 305 13.65 -17.01 -17.42
N ALA A 306 13.51 -17.39 -18.69
CA ALA A 306 14.34 -16.86 -19.78
C ALA A 306 14.07 -15.37 -20.02
N ILE A 307 12.79 -14.95 -20.04
CA ILE A 307 12.42 -13.53 -20.18
C ILE A 307 12.99 -12.70 -19.03
N MET A 308 12.95 -13.20 -17.79
CA MET A 308 13.57 -12.52 -16.65
C MET A 308 15.07 -12.36 -16.83
N ALA A 309 15.78 -13.42 -17.23
CA ALA A 309 17.23 -13.38 -17.45
C ALA A 309 17.60 -12.39 -18.57
N LEU A 310 16.84 -12.37 -19.67
CA LEU A 310 17.04 -11.42 -20.76
C LEU A 310 16.80 -9.97 -20.33
N SER A 311 15.76 -9.74 -19.54
CA SER A 311 15.40 -8.41 -19.04
C SER A 311 16.46 -7.87 -18.06
N ASP A 312 17.00 -8.72 -17.19
CA ASP A 312 18.07 -8.36 -16.26
C ASP A 312 19.41 -8.11 -16.98
N ALA A 313 19.71 -8.82 -18.08
CA ALA A 313 21.01 -8.76 -18.74
C ALA A 313 21.13 -7.71 -19.87
N PHE A 314 20.12 -7.55 -20.72
CA PHE A 314 20.26 -6.76 -21.97
C PHE A 314 19.24 -5.64 -22.15
N LEU A 315 18.22 -5.55 -21.28
CA LEU A 315 17.01 -4.73 -21.48
C LEU A 315 16.29 -5.07 -22.79
N LEU A 316 15.08 -5.60 -22.70
CA LEU A 316 14.29 -5.88 -23.90
C LEU A 316 13.99 -4.59 -24.68
N SER A 317 14.10 -4.64 -26.01
CA SER A 317 13.76 -3.51 -26.88
C SER A 317 12.27 -3.17 -26.83
N ASP A 318 11.90 -1.98 -27.30
CA ASP A 318 10.50 -1.51 -27.30
C ASP A 318 9.58 -2.38 -28.17
N GLU A 319 10.11 -3.12 -29.13
CA GLU A 319 9.35 -4.09 -29.93
C GLU A 319 9.18 -5.44 -29.21
N GLN A 320 10.14 -5.82 -28.37
CA GLN A 320 10.14 -7.10 -27.64
C GLN A 320 9.35 -7.03 -26.33
N LYS A 321 9.39 -5.89 -25.63
CA LYS A 321 8.68 -5.69 -24.36
C LYS A 321 7.19 -6.00 -24.45
N PRO A 322 6.42 -5.48 -25.43
CA PRO A 322 4.99 -5.78 -25.53
C PRO A 322 4.72 -7.28 -25.75
N ARG A 323 5.54 -7.96 -26.56
CA ARG A 323 5.42 -9.41 -26.79
C ARG A 323 5.69 -10.19 -25.51
N ALA A 324 6.76 -9.87 -24.79
CA ALA A 324 7.06 -10.50 -23.50
C ALA A 324 5.97 -10.25 -22.45
N GLN A 325 5.39 -9.04 -22.41
CA GLN A 325 4.25 -8.70 -21.55
C GLN A 325 3.01 -9.54 -21.91
N GLN A 326 2.71 -9.72 -23.20
CA GLN A 326 1.58 -10.55 -23.64
C GLN A 326 1.76 -12.01 -23.21
N ILE A 327 2.97 -12.56 -23.30
CA ILE A 327 3.27 -13.91 -22.81
C ILE A 327 3.01 -14.00 -21.30
N ALA A 328 3.50 -13.05 -20.52
CA ALA A 328 3.28 -13.03 -19.07
C ALA A 328 1.79 -12.88 -18.73
N GLN A 329 1.06 -12.00 -19.40
CA GLN A 329 -0.40 -11.87 -19.25
C GLN A 329 -1.13 -13.18 -19.59
N ALA A 330 -0.75 -13.85 -20.68
CA ALA A 330 -1.32 -15.14 -21.06
C ALA A 330 -1.08 -16.21 -19.98
N CYS A 331 0.10 -16.19 -19.35
CA CYS A 331 0.44 -17.07 -18.22
C CYS A 331 -0.38 -16.77 -16.95
N GLN A 332 -0.78 -15.52 -16.70
CA GLN A 332 -1.65 -15.17 -15.55
C GLN A 332 -3.08 -15.70 -15.69
N LEU A 333 -3.54 -15.91 -16.94
CA LEU A 333 -4.89 -16.43 -17.21
C LEU A 333 -5.01 -17.94 -16.99
N ILE A 334 -3.88 -18.65 -16.86
CA ILE A 334 -3.84 -20.09 -16.61
C ILE A 334 -4.06 -20.33 -15.11
N ASP A 335 -4.93 -21.29 -14.78
CA ASP A 335 -5.16 -21.74 -13.39
C ASP A 335 -3.94 -22.53 -12.86
N ASP A 336 -2.88 -21.79 -12.54
CA ASP A 336 -1.66 -22.26 -11.89
C ASP A 336 -1.03 -21.12 -11.07
N LYS A 337 -1.10 -21.24 -9.74
CA LYS A 337 -0.61 -20.21 -8.81
C LYS A 337 0.89 -19.96 -8.93
N SER A 338 1.69 -20.98 -9.27
CA SER A 338 3.14 -20.84 -9.39
C SER A 338 3.48 -20.03 -10.64
N LEU A 339 2.81 -20.36 -11.75
CA LEU A 339 2.98 -19.67 -13.02
C LEU A 339 2.49 -18.21 -12.95
N ALA A 340 1.33 -17.96 -12.34
CA ALA A 340 0.76 -16.63 -12.18
C ALA A 340 1.68 -15.69 -11.37
N LYS A 341 2.22 -16.17 -10.23
CA LYS A 341 3.20 -15.43 -9.43
C LYS A 341 4.44 -15.07 -10.26
N ARG A 342 4.88 -15.99 -11.11
CA ARG A 342 6.06 -15.76 -11.93
C ARG A 342 5.82 -14.75 -13.04
N ALA A 343 4.66 -14.82 -13.67
CA ALA A 343 4.25 -13.88 -14.67
C ALA A 343 4.12 -12.47 -14.11
N GLU A 344 3.63 -12.32 -12.88
CA GLU A 344 3.58 -11.04 -12.18
C GLU A 344 4.96 -10.41 -12.01
N VAL A 345 5.97 -11.19 -11.61
CA VAL A 345 7.36 -10.71 -11.51
C VAL A 345 7.87 -10.22 -12.87
N VAL A 346 7.59 -10.96 -13.95
CA VAL A 346 7.98 -10.54 -15.31
C VAL A 346 7.29 -9.24 -15.70
N LEU A 347 5.99 -9.10 -15.43
CA LEU A 347 5.26 -7.86 -15.72
C LEU A 347 5.80 -6.67 -14.92
N GLU A 348 6.18 -6.87 -13.66
CA GLU A 348 6.83 -5.85 -12.83
C GLU A 348 8.16 -5.39 -13.44
N MET A 349 8.97 -6.32 -13.94
CA MET A 349 10.27 -6.03 -14.56
C MET A 349 10.18 -5.33 -15.91
N LEU A 350 9.04 -5.46 -16.60
CA LEU A 350 8.80 -4.89 -17.93
C LEU A 350 8.06 -3.54 -17.88
N LYS A 351 7.73 -3.03 -16.69
CA LYS A 351 7.27 -1.65 -16.48
C LYS A 351 8.47 -0.70 -16.51
#